data_AF-A0A660YDM0-F1
#
_entry.id   AF-A0A660YDM0-F1
#
_cell.length_a   1.000
_cell.length_b   1.000
_cell.length_c   1.000
_cell.angle_alpha   90.00
_cell.angle_beta   90.00
_cell.angle_gamma   90.00
#
_symmetry.space_group_name_H-M   'P 1'
#
loop_
_entity.id
_entity.type
_entity.pdbx_description
1 polymer ?
#
loop_
_entity_poly.entity_id
_entity_poly.type
_entity_poly.pdbx_seq_one_letter_code
_entity_poly.pdbx_strand_id
1 'polypeptide(L)'
;MYSAEEDPHASRIHLKKASGWKNVPDSHSEPLEATLDLGSEELKVELYILVVNSQGKGYDRVLISTERDAGKPIEVLSLGEWTDWVRLRFKGKSSEVGTVRLKLLELSKDASRLRIYCSQIMPTTGWTYPEQIAAELVEQVGPFLQRIGYIQQGRIYGAWAGHRTMMEELEYQHDWFARAAVYLMGNYDWDLLFLQSHAPDYIFDNLIKEAEPLTTSDRERSERYLELIDRTYEIVDRAIGRIAERADEDTLVVVVSDHGVIGFHSTRHVDDVISEILEKEGLLFYRSRAVQPGTKPKFGREEINWSRTKAAFFDSIYIYLNLKGREPDGVVEPEEYEGLRDRIIEALRSYKDPRLGTCPFSLILKSEDAK
;
A
#
# COMPACT_ATOMS: atom_id res chain seq x y z
N MET A 1 11.71 5.95 0.10
CA MET A 1 12.86 5.36 0.81
C MET A 1 14.11 5.66 0.00
N TYR A 2 15.21 5.95 0.68
CA TYR A 2 16.53 6.16 0.09
C TYR A 2 17.48 5.08 0.60
N SER A 3 18.36 4.59 -0.26
CA SER A 3 19.28 3.50 0.07
C SER A 3 20.67 3.74 -0.55
N ALA A 4 21.73 3.49 0.23
CA ALA A 4 23.09 3.45 -0.31
C ALA A 4 23.34 2.19 -1.17
N GLU A 5 22.62 1.10 -0.88
CA GLU A 5 22.63 -0.13 -1.67
C GLU A 5 21.58 -0.10 -2.78
N GLU A 6 21.77 -0.95 -3.78
CA GLU A 6 20.80 -1.14 -4.85
C GLU A 6 19.54 -1.85 -4.29
N ASP A 7 18.41 -1.13 -4.33
CA ASP A 7 17.11 -1.63 -3.90
C ASP A 7 16.08 -1.20 -4.96
N PRO A 8 15.36 -2.13 -5.61
CA PRO A 8 14.41 -1.83 -6.69
C PRO A 8 13.23 -0.95 -6.23
N HIS A 9 13.04 -0.82 -4.91
CA HIS A 9 12.01 -0.02 -4.31
C HIS A 9 12.58 1.17 -3.56
N ALA A 10 13.84 1.56 -3.72
CA ALA A 10 14.39 2.77 -3.10
C ALA A 10 15.09 3.67 -4.12
N SER A 11 15.10 4.97 -3.83
CA SER A 11 15.97 5.91 -4.53
C SER A 11 17.42 5.68 -4.08
N ARG A 12 18.29 5.31 -5.02
CA ARG A 12 19.71 5.10 -4.73
C ARG A 12 20.38 6.42 -4.37
N ILE A 13 21.13 6.44 -3.28
CA ILE A 13 21.98 7.56 -2.85
C ILE A 13 23.44 7.12 -2.81
N HIS A 14 24.34 8.07 -3.02
CA HIS A 14 25.78 7.81 -3.05
C HIS A 14 26.48 8.60 -1.96
N LEU A 15 26.96 7.89 -0.94
CA LEU A 15 27.77 8.50 0.12
C LEU A 15 29.15 8.84 -0.43
N LYS A 16 29.59 10.08 -0.16
CA LYS A 16 30.92 10.59 -0.48
C LYS A 16 31.48 11.37 0.70
N LYS A 17 32.76 11.70 0.68
CA LYS A 17 33.35 12.54 1.73
C LYS A 17 32.63 13.89 1.80
N ALA A 18 32.26 14.31 3.01
CA ALA A 18 31.61 15.59 3.24
C ALA A 18 32.51 16.74 2.78
N SER A 19 31.95 17.69 2.04
CA SER A 19 32.68 18.86 1.56
C SER A 19 31.82 20.11 1.60
N GLY A 20 32.41 21.24 1.98
CA GLY A 20 31.71 22.53 2.02
C GLY A 20 30.67 22.66 3.15
N TRP A 21 30.69 21.77 4.15
CA TRP A 21 29.82 21.87 5.31
C TRP A 21 30.35 22.89 6.33
N LYS A 22 29.42 23.65 6.92
CA LYS A 22 29.67 24.50 8.10
C LYS A 22 29.29 23.75 9.37
N ASN A 23 29.97 24.08 10.48
CA ASN A 23 29.64 23.60 11.82
C ASN A 23 29.56 22.06 11.94
N VAL A 24 30.43 21.36 11.20
CA VAL A 24 30.51 19.89 11.23
C VAL A 24 30.86 19.45 12.66
N PRO A 25 30.07 18.55 13.27
CA PRO A 25 30.36 18.04 14.61
C PRO A 25 31.62 17.18 14.60
N ASP A 26 32.23 17.02 15.77
CA ASP A 26 33.37 16.13 15.94
C ASP A 26 33.00 14.70 15.52
N SER A 27 33.85 14.10 14.68
CA SER A 27 33.67 12.74 14.17
C SER A 27 35.00 12.02 14.20
N HIS A 28 35.00 10.81 14.77
CA HIS A 28 36.17 9.94 14.85
C HIS A 28 36.54 9.26 13.51
N SER A 29 35.76 9.53 12.46
CA SER A 29 36.03 9.11 11.09
C SER A 29 35.63 10.23 10.13
N GLU A 30 36.19 10.24 8.93
CA GLU A 30 35.88 11.23 7.89
C GLU A 30 34.35 11.30 7.67
N PRO A 31 33.69 12.44 7.96
CA PRO A 31 32.25 12.55 7.75
C PRO A 31 31.87 12.29 6.30
N LEU A 32 30.74 11.62 6.09
CA LEU A 32 30.20 11.35 4.75
C LEU A 32 28.96 12.18 4.50
N GLU A 33 28.70 12.56 3.26
CA GLU A 33 27.49 13.26 2.84
C GLU A 33 26.77 12.54 1.70
N ALA A 34 25.48 12.77 1.59
CA ALA A 34 24.67 12.53 0.40
C ALA A 34 23.51 13.54 0.35
N THR A 35 22.75 13.47 -0.73
CA THR A 35 21.55 14.28 -0.96
C THR A 35 20.33 13.36 -1.01
N LEU A 36 19.20 13.84 -0.47
CA LEU A 36 17.88 13.25 -0.66
C LEU A 36 17.03 14.21 -1.51
N ASP A 37 16.66 13.78 -2.72
CA ASP A 37 15.74 14.51 -3.60
C ASP A 37 14.31 14.06 -3.32
N LEU A 38 13.54 14.88 -2.62
CA LEU A 38 12.14 14.60 -2.24
C LEU A 38 11.18 15.23 -3.25
N GLY A 39 10.04 14.57 -3.48
CA GLY A 39 8.95 15.07 -4.31
C GLY A 39 8.79 14.31 -5.63
N SER A 40 8.40 15.03 -6.68
CA SER A 40 8.20 14.50 -8.04
C SER A 40 9.12 15.21 -9.04
N GLU A 41 9.04 14.84 -10.32
CA GLU A 41 9.72 15.56 -11.40
C GLU A 41 9.26 17.02 -11.52
N GLU A 42 8.02 17.31 -11.09
CA GLU A 42 7.42 18.64 -11.20
C GLU A 42 7.69 19.53 -9.99
N LEU A 43 7.67 18.95 -8.78
CA LEU A 43 7.82 19.66 -7.51
C LEU A 43 8.83 18.93 -6.64
N LYS A 44 9.96 19.57 -6.35
CA LYS A 44 11.05 18.94 -5.58
C LYS A 44 11.63 19.83 -4.49
N VAL A 45 12.22 19.17 -3.50
CA VAL A 45 13.07 19.79 -2.49
C VAL A 45 14.29 18.90 -2.26
N GLU A 46 15.45 19.54 -2.12
CA GLU A 46 16.72 18.86 -1.86
C GLU A 46 17.00 18.94 -0.35
N LEU A 47 17.30 17.79 0.28
CA LEU A 47 17.84 17.73 1.64
C LEU A 47 19.27 17.19 1.59
N TYR A 48 20.10 17.65 2.52
CA TYR A 48 21.47 17.16 2.70
C TYR A 48 21.53 16.28 3.94
N ILE A 49 22.27 15.17 3.83
CA ILE A 49 22.58 14.34 4.98
C ILE A 49 24.07 14.34 5.27
N LEU A 50 24.42 14.28 6.55
CA LEU A 50 25.80 14.15 7.05
C LEU A 50 25.88 12.97 8.02
N VAL A 51 26.70 11.98 7.68
CA VAL A 51 26.89 10.75 8.44
C VAL A 51 28.19 10.85 9.25
N VAL A 52 28.10 10.64 10.57
CA VAL A 52 29.24 10.83 11.48
C VAL A 52 29.45 9.64 12.40
N ASN A 53 30.71 9.44 12.79
CA ASN A 53 31.14 8.46 13.79
C ASN A 53 31.40 9.21 15.10
N SER A 54 30.32 9.46 15.86
CA SER A 54 30.35 10.30 17.06
C SER A 54 31.00 9.61 18.25
N GLN A 55 31.11 8.27 18.23
CA GLN A 55 31.58 7.47 19.38
C GLN A 55 32.90 6.72 19.14
N GLY A 56 33.51 6.83 17.97
CA GLY A 56 34.73 6.09 17.63
C GLY A 56 34.54 4.60 17.39
N LYS A 57 33.30 4.13 17.26
CA LYS A 57 32.94 2.71 17.06
C LYS A 57 32.33 2.43 15.68
N GLY A 58 32.61 3.30 14.71
CA GLY A 58 32.00 3.33 13.39
C GLY A 58 30.78 4.23 13.34
N TYR A 59 30.34 4.59 12.14
CA TYR A 59 29.24 5.54 11.91
C TYR A 59 27.98 5.16 12.69
N ASP A 60 27.35 6.16 13.30
CA ASP A 60 26.25 5.94 14.24
C ASP A 60 25.21 7.07 14.29
N ARG A 61 25.43 8.18 13.57
CA ARG A 61 24.48 9.28 13.47
C ARG A 61 24.33 9.77 12.04
N VAL A 62 23.12 10.22 11.69
CA VAL A 62 22.80 10.92 10.44
C VAL A 62 22.14 12.24 10.78
N LEU A 63 22.82 13.35 10.47
CA LEU A 63 22.19 14.67 10.47
C LEU A 63 21.44 14.86 9.16
N ILE A 64 20.27 15.47 9.22
CA ILE A 64 19.47 15.87 8.06
C ILE A 64 19.33 17.39 8.09
N SER A 65 19.54 18.08 6.97
CA SER A 65 19.45 19.54 6.89
C SER A 65 18.97 20.02 5.52
N THR A 66 18.39 21.22 5.47
CA THR A 66 18.04 21.89 4.19
C THR A 66 19.24 22.57 3.52
N GLU A 67 20.35 22.69 4.24
CA GLU A 67 21.60 23.30 3.74
C GLU A 67 22.82 22.52 4.26
N ARG A 68 24.01 22.77 3.68
CA ARG A 68 25.28 22.21 4.17
C ARG A 68 25.77 22.96 5.42
N ASP A 69 24.92 23.03 6.44
CA ASP A 69 25.23 23.59 7.75
C ASP A 69 24.72 22.62 8.82
N ALA A 70 25.65 21.99 9.54
CA ALA A 70 25.35 21.05 10.61
C ALA A 70 25.06 21.72 11.95
N GLY A 71 25.12 23.06 12.03
CA GLY A 71 24.76 23.83 13.22
C GLY A 71 23.26 24.11 13.33
N LYS A 72 22.49 23.85 12.27
CA LYS A 72 21.02 23.99 12.22
C LYS A 72 20.38 22.80 11.51
N PRO A 73 20.61 21.56 11.98
CA PRO A 73 19.98 20.41 11.36
C PRO A 73 18.47 20.49 11.54
N ILE A 74 17.73 19.87 10.62
CA ILE A 74 16.35 19.46 10.87
C ILE A 74 16.33 18.52 12.07
N GLU A 75 17.19 17.51 12.05
CA GLU A 75 17.36 16.55 13.14
C GLU A 75 18.70 15.80 13.05
N VAL A 76 19.14 15.23 14.16
CA VAL A 76 20.28 14.30 14.26
C VAL A 76 19.77 12.92 14.68
N LEU A 77 19.66 12.00 13.72
CA LEU A 77 19.05 10.69 13.93
C LEU A 77 20.07 9.61 14.34
N SER A 78 19.66 8.80 15.30
CA SER A 78 20.17 7.46 15.60
C SER A 78 19.30 6.39 14.94
N LEU A 79 19.78 5.15 14.91
CA LEU A 79 19.05 4.03 14.30
C LEU A 79 17.65 3.86 14.91
N GLY A 80 16.63 3.88 14.05
CA GLY A 80 15.23 3.71 14.43
C GLY A 80 14.51 5.00 14.82
N GLU A 81 15.21 6.12 14.94
CA GLU A 81 14.62 7.41 15.28
C GLU A 81 13.97 8.08 14.06
N TRP A 82 12.92 8.84 14.36
CA TRP A 82 12.22 9.70 13.41
C TRP A 82 12.62 11.15 13.61
N THR A 83 12.57 11.94 12.55
CA THR A 83 12.43 13.39 12.69
C THR A 83 11.05 13.72 13.21
N ASP A 84 10.90 14.87 13.85
CA ASP A 84 9.60 15.52 13.94
C ASP A 84 9.03 15.79 12.54
N TRP A 85 7.74 16.12 12.48
CA TRP A 85 7.12 16.54 11.23
C TRP A 85 7.70 17.87 10.73
N VAL A 86 8.16 17.88 9.49
CA VAL A 86 8.81 19.02 8.86
C VAL A 86 7.91 19.58 7.75
N ARG A 87 7.78 20.92 7.70
CA ARG A 87 7.18 21.62 6.56
C ARG A 87 8.27 22.04 5.59
N LEU A 88 8.26 21.49 4.39
CA LEU A 88 9.21 21.80 3.34
C LEU A 88 8.54 22.53 2.19
N ARG A 89 9.25 23.49 1.60
CA ARG A 89 8.80 24.22 0.43
C ARG A 89 9.34 23.54 -0.83
N PHE A 90 8.46 22.84 -1.54
CA PHE A 90 8.75 22.22 -2.82
C PHE A 90 8.71 23.27 -3.92
N LYS A 91 9.66 23.20 -4.85
CA LYS A 91 9.83 24.16 -5.95
C LYS A 91 9.72 23.46 -7.29
N GLY A 92 9.00 24.10 -8.21
CA GLY A 92 8.71 23.63 -9.56
C GLY A 92 8.24 24.78 -10.44
N LYS A 93 7.22 24.55 -11.27
CA LYS A 93 6.48 25.63 -11.94
C LYS A 93 5.66 26.47 -10.96
N SER A 94 5.15 25.84 -9.91
CA SER A 94 4.57 26.46 -8.71
C SER A 94 5.48 26.23 -7.50
N SER A 95 5.12 26.81 -6.36
CA SER A 95 5.71 26.45 -5.07
C SER A 95 4.63 26.04 -4.10
N GLU A 96 4.82 24.88 -3.48
CA GLU A 96 3.87 24.29 -2.54
C GLU A 96 4.57 23.91 -1.24
N VAL A 97 3.82 23.93 -0.15
CA VAL A 97 4.31 23.48 1.17
C VAL A 97 3.75 22.10 1.44
N GLY A 98 4.66 21.14 1.56
CA GLY A 98 4.36 19.75 1.90
C GLY A 98 4.93 19.40 3.28
N THR A 99 4.26 18.48 3.96
CA THR A 99 4.69 17.93 5.25
C THR A 99 5.32 16.56 5.08
N VAL A 100 6.42 16.30 5.78
CA VAL A 100 7.15 15.03 5.70
C VAL A 100 7.84 14.74 7.03
N ARG A 101 8.05 13.46 7.33
CA ARG A 101 8.99 12.99 8.36
C ARG A 101 9.90 11.92 7.79
N LEU A 102 11.11 11.82 8.34
CA LEU A 102 12.11 10.84 7.91
C LEU A 102 12.49 9.91 9.06
N LYS A 103 12.84 8.66 8.75
CA LYS A 103 13.32 7.69 9.74
C LYS A 103 14.64 7.08 9.29
N LEU A 104 15.61 6.97 10.20
CA LEU A 104 16.81 6.18 9.94
C LEU A 104 16.51 4.69 10.15
N LEU A 105 16.39 3.94 9.06
CA LEU A 105 16.08 2.50 9.09
C LEU A 105 17.32 1.64 9.29
N GLU A 106 18.45 2.06 8.74
CA GLU A 106 19.69 1.28 8.76
C GLU A 106 20.90 2.21 8.64
N LEU A 107 21.96 1.89 9.39
CA LEU A 107 23.28 2.48 9.27
C LEU A 107 24.33 1.45 9.72
N SER A 108 25.17 0.97 8.80
CA SER A 108 26.31 0.11 9.12
C SER A 108 27.49 0.91 9.65
N LYS A 109 28.38 0.25 10.40
CA LYS A 109 29.54 0.90 11.04
C LYS A 109 30.55 1.50 10.07
N ASP A 110 30.60 0.99 8.84
CA ASP A 110 31.41 1.46 7.72
C ASP A 110 30.60 2.34 6.73
N ALA A 111 29.32 2.59 7.02
CA ALA A 111 28.35 3.29 6.18
C ALA A 111 28.14 2.69 4.78
N SER A 112 28.56 1.43 4.54
CA SER A 112 28.24 0.71 3.29
C SER A 112 26.74 0.46 3.11
N ARG A 113 26.00 0.38 4.22
CA ARG A 113 24.54 0.26 4.25
C ARG A 113 23.94 1.43 5.00
N LEU A 114 23.08 2.16 4.32
CA LEU A 114 22.30 3.25 4.89
C LEU A 114 20.94 3.24 4.24
N ARG A 115 19.87 3.24 5.04
CA ARG A 115 18.49 3.36 4.55
C ARG A 115 17.74 4.42 5.34
N ILE A 116 17.10 5.34 4.62
CA ILE A 116 16.25 6.39 5.20
C ILE A 116 14.83 6.23 4.63
N TYR A 117 13.87 6.04 5.52
CA TYR A 117 12.46 6.11 5.16
C TYR A 117 12.01 7.56 5.06
N CYS A 118 11.08 7.81 4.15
CA CYS A 118 10.43 9.10 3.95
C CYS A 118 8.92 8.79 3.91
N SER A 119 8.15 9.47 4.76
CA SER A 119 6.70 9.32 4.79
C SER A 119 6.06 9.78 3.47
N GLN A 120 4.77 9.52 3.30
CA GLN A 120 4.02 10.21 2.25
C GLN A 120 4.12 11.72 2.48
N ILE A 121 4.36 12.47 1.40
CA ILE A 121 4.38 13.92 1.40
C ILE A 121 2.96 14.37 1.07
N MET A 122 2.34 15.12 1.98
CA MET A 122 1.00 15.67 1.80
C MET A 122 1.04 17.21 1.80
N PRO A 123 0.25 17.88 0.95
CA PRO A 123 0.12 19.33 1.00
C PRO A 123 -0.62 19.76 2.27
N THR A 124 -0.38 21.00 2.70
CA THR A 124 -1.04 21.58 3.88
C THR A 124 -2.47 22.07 3.61
N THR A 125 -2.89 22.12 2.34
CA THR A 125 -4.20 22.60 1.87
C THR A 125 -4.68 21.80 0.66
N GLY A 126 -5.94 21.98 0.25
CA GLY A 126 -6.43 21.51 -1.06
C GLY A 126 -6.87 20.04 -1.15
N TRP A 127 -7.02 19.36 0.00
CA TRP A 127 -7.48 17.97 0.07
C TRP A 127 -8.78 17.80 0.88
N THR A 128 -9.44 18.91 1.24
CA THR A 128 -10.74 18.93 1.92
C THR A 128 -11.74 19.83 1.21
N TYR A 129 -13.02 19.62 1.51
CA TYR A 129 -14.07 20.61 1.29
C TYR A 129 -14.88 20.78 2.59
N PRO A 130 -15.15 22.02 3.05
CA PRO A 130 -14.58 23.28 2.59
C PRO A 130 -13.05 23.33 2.64
N GLU A 131 -12.43 24.20 1.82
CA GLU A 131 -10.97 24.22 1.63
C GLU A 131 -10.18 24.60 2.88
N GLN A 132 -10.76 25.42 3.77
CA GLN A 132 -10.06 25.88 4.98
C GLN A 132 -9.78 24.75 5.99
N ILE A 133 -10.56 23.67 5.95
CA ILE A 133 -10.48 22.57 6.93
C ILE A 133 -9.12 21.88 6.86
N ALA A 134 -8.54 21.73 5.67
CA ALA A 134 -7.21 21.12 5.51
C ALA A 134 -6.15 21.84 6.35
N ALA A 135 -6.10 23.17 6.27
CA ALA A 135 -5.14 23.98 7.03
C ALA A 135 -5.42 23.90 8.54
N GLU A 136 -6.68 24.00 8.93
CA GLU A 136 -7.13 23.90 10.32
C GLU A 136 -6.70 22.57 10.95
N LEU A 137 -6.97 21.44 10.28
CA LEU A 137 -6.56 20.12 10.74
C LEU A 137 -5.04 19.98 10.79
N VAL A 138 -4.29 20.52 9.82
CA VAL A 138 -2.83 20.47 9.86
C VAL A 138 -2.25 21.25 11.05
N GLU A 139 -2.85 22.37 11.43
CA GLU A 139 -2.38 23.16 12.58
C GLU A 139 -2.84 22.58 13.93
N GLN A 140 -4.07 22.07 14.03
CA GLN A 140 -4.65 21.62 15.30
C GLN A 140 -4.40 20.13 15.58
N VAL A 141 -4.28 19.32 14.53
CA VAL A 141 -4.12 17.86 14.61
C VAL A 141 -2.74 17.44 14.10
N GLY A 142 -2.20 18.11 13.11
CA GLY A 142 -0.90 17.79 12.52
C GLY A 142 -1.02 17.27 11.10
N PRO A 143 0.11 16.91 10.46
CA PRO A 143 0.12 16.49 9.07
C PRO A 143 -0.75 15.29 8.74
N PHE A 144 -1.52 15.38 7.66
CA PHE A 144 -2.31 14.26 7.19
C PHE A 144 -1.44 13.22 6.48
N LEU A 145 -1.80 11.95 6.65
CA LEU A 145 -1.20 10.82 5.98
C LEU A 145 -2.32 9.98 5.36
N GLN A 146 -2.37 9.91 4.03
CA GLN A 146 -3.49 9.27 3.33
C GLN A 146 -3.31 7.75 3.24
N ARG A 147 -2.10 7.28 2.97
CA ARG A 147 -1.83 5.86 2.70
C ARG A 147 -0.67 5.33 3.54
N ILE A 148 -0.88 4.17 4.14
CA ILE A 148 0.14 3.44 4.90
C ILE A 148 0.74 2.36 4.00
N GLY A 149 2.00 2.55 3.61
CA GLY A 149 2.71 1.60 2.76
C GLY A 149 2.15 1.54 1.34
N TYR A 150 2.91 1.96 0.35
CA TYR A 150 2.52 1.76 -1.05
C TYR A 150 3.67 2.06 -2.03
N ILE A 151 3.69 1.38 -3.18
CA ILE A 151 4.04 1.85 -4.52
C ILE A 151 3.18 1.04 -5.50
N GLN A 152 2.48 1.64 -6.48
CA GLN A 152 1.47 0.93 -7.31
C GLN A 152 1.60 1.32 -8.85
N GLN A 153 2.51 0.86 -9.72
CA GLN A 153 2.44 -0.27 -10.72
C GLN A 153 3.84 -0.88 -10.92
N GLY A 154 4.52 -1.09 -9.77
CA GLY A 154 5.75 -1.86 -9.61
C GLY A 154 5.92 -2.74 -8.35
N ARG A 155 4.94 -3.22 -7.57
CA ARG A 155 4.13 -2.55 -6.53
C ARG A 155 4.44 -3.22 -5.15
N ILE A 156 4.65 -2.51 -4.03
CA ILE A 156 4.58 -3.09 -2.64
C ILE A 156 3.48 -2.34 -1.90
N TYR A 157 2.54 -3.02 -1.24
CA TYR A 157 1.32 -2.41 -0.70
C TYR A 157 1.11 -2.63 0.79
N GLY A 158 2.17 -2.42 1.56
CA GLY A 158 2.20 -2.55 3.01
C GLY A 158 3.62 -2.31 3.46
N ALA A 159 4.20 -3.20 4.26
CA ALA A 159 5.50 -3.10 4.94
C ALA A 159 6.77 -2.98 4.05
N TRP A 160 6.75 -2.14 3.02
CA TRP A 160 7.89 -1.76 2.17
C TRP A 160 9.09 -1.30 2.99
N ALA A 161 8.85 -0.58 4.08
CA ALA A 161 9.87 -0.12 5.03
C ALA A 161 9.99 -1.02 6.29
N GLY A 162 9.46 -2.25 6.22
CA GLY A 162 9.36 -3.20 7.32
C GLY A 162 8.08 -3.04 8.16
N HIS A 163 7.65 -4.14 8.81
CA HIS A 163 6.41 -4.17 9.59
C HIS A 163 6.40 -3.17 10.74
N ARG A 164 7.55 -2.95 11.40
CA ARG A 164 7.67 -1.96 12.48
C ARG A 164 7.32 -0.55 12.01
N THR A 165 7.94 -0.09 10.92
CA THR A 165 7.68 1.25 10.37
C THR A 165 6.25 1.37 9.87
N MET A 166 5.70 0.30 9.28
CA MET A 166 4.28 0.25 8.88
C MET A 166 3.34 0.42 10.08
N MET A 167 3.60 -0.28 11.20
CA MET A 167 2.80 -0.16 12.43
C MET A 167 2.88 1.25 13.03
N GLU A 168 4.06 1.87 13.06
CA GLU A 168 4.22 3.24 13.56
C GLU A 168 3.47 4.28 12.70
N GLU A 169 3.48 4.10 11.37
CA GLU A 169 2.68 4.93 10.46
C GLU A 169 1.17 4.69 10.63
N LEU A 170 0.76 3.43 10.81
CA LEU A 170 -0.63 3.05 11.06
C LEU A 170 -1.17 3.66 12.36
N GLU A 171 -0.39 3.57 13.44
CA GLU A 171 -0.72 4.14 14.73
C GLU A 171 -0.84 5.66 14.66
N TYR A 172 0.10 6.33 13.96
CA TYR A 172 -0.01 7.76 13.71
C TYR A 172 -1.28 8.14 12.94
N GLN A 173 -1.60 7.44 11.84
CA GLN A 173 -2.76 7.75 11.03
C GLN A 173 -4.08 7.57 11.79
N HIS A 174 -4.20 6.53 12.61
CA HIS A 174 -5.44 6.27 13.34
C HIS A 174 -5.60 7.18 14.55
N ASP A 175 -4.50 7.55 15.21
CA ASP A 175 -4.51 8.65 16.18
C ASP A 175 -4.92 9.98 15.52
N TRP A 176 -4.37 10.26 14.32
CA TRP A 176 -4.74 11.44 13.54
C TRP A 176 -6.23 11.42 13.16
N PHE A 177 -6.77 10.29 12.68
CA PHE A 177 -8.19 10.11 12.36
C PHE A 177 -9.08 10.38 13.56
N ALA A 178 -8.76 9.80 14.71
CA ALA A 178 -9.52 10.03 15.93
C ALA A 178 -9.49 11.50 16.34
N ARG A 179 -8.31 12.13 16.36
CA ARG A 179 -8.17 13.54 16.74
C ARG A 179 -8.85 14.49 15.74
N ALA A 180 -8.77 14.21 14.45
CA ALA A 180 -9.45 14.98 13.41
C ALA A 180 -10.97 14.86 13.53
N ALA A 181 -11.51 13.65 13.70
CA ALA A 181 -12.94 13.45 13.91
C ALA A 181 -13.44 14.17 15.17
N VAL A 182 -12.76 14.00 16.31
CA VAL A 182 -13.10 14.68 17.57
C VAL A 182 -13.05 16.20 17.42
N TYR A 183 -12.03 16.72 16.72
CA TYR A 183 -11.90 18.15 16.46
C TYR A 183 -13.07 18.67 15.60
N LEU A 184 -13.42 17.98 14.51
CA LEU A 184 -14.51 18.38 13.64
C LEU A 184 -15.87 18.32 14.36
N MET A 185 -16.14 17.25 15.11
CA MET A 185 -17.37 17.10 15.91
C MET A 185 -17.55 18.21 16.95
N GLY A 186 -16.46 18.79 17.45
CA GLY A 186 -16.49 19.85 18.46
C GLY A 186 -16.52 21.27 17.91
N ASN A 187 -16.21 21.48 16.62
CA ASN A 187 -16.07 22.81 16.02
C ASN A 187 -17.08 23.08 14.89
N TYR A 188 -17.80 22.05 14.43
CA TYR A 188 -18.77 22.15 13.34
C TYR A 188 -20.06 21.45 13.73
N ASP A 189 -21.20 21.97 13.27
CA ASP A 189 -22.48 21.25 13.33
C ASP A 189 -22.45 20.07 12.36
N TRP A 190 -22.98 18.92 12.78
CA TRP A 190 -23.02 17.72 11.96
C TRP A 190 -24.28 16.90 12.23
N ASP A 191 -24.87 16.37 11.15
CA ASP A 191 -25.92 15.33 11.22
C ASP A 191 -25.35 13.92 10.95
N LEU A 192 -24.19 13.85 10.28
CA LEU A 192 -23.51 12.61 9.92
C LEU A 192 -21.99 12.81 9.93
N LEU A 193 -21.30 11.99 10.72
CA LEU A 193 -19.86 11.77 10.60
C LEU A 193 -19.62 10.40 9.96
N PHE A 194 -18.84 10.36 8.89
CA PHE A 194 -18.45 9.11 8.23
C PHE A 194 -16.92 9.03 8.14
N LEU A 195 -16.34 7.93 8.61
CA LEU A 195 -14.91 7.68 8.57
C LEU A 195 -14.64 6.25 8.13
N GLN A 196 -13.77 6.09 7.14
CA GLN A 196 -13.31 4.79 6.66
C GLN A 196 -11.87 4.56 7.11
N SER A 197 -11.62 3.44 7.78
CA SER A 197 -10.26 2.92 8.00
C SER A 197 -9.97 1.82 6.98
N HIS A 198 -8.92 2.02 6.19
CA HIS A 198 -8.39 0.98 5.29
C HIS A 198 -7.35 0.07 5.96
N ALA A 199 -7.09 0.24 7.27
CA ALA A 199 -6.03 -0.48 7.95
C ALA A 199 -6.16 -2.02 7.90
N PRO A 200 -7.33 -2.61 8.18
CA PRO A 200 -7.48 -4.05 8.11
C PRO A 200 -7.16 -4.57 6.70
N ASP A 201 -7.68 -3.92 5.66
CA ASP A 201 -7.45 -4.29 4.26
C ASP A 201 -5.96 -4.28 3.90
N TYR A 202 -5.24 -3.20 4.21
CA TYR A 202 -3.79 -3.13 3.99
C TYR A 202 -3.04 -4.26 4.69
N ILE A 203 -3.43 -4.61 5.92
CA ILE A 203 -2.69 -5.59 6.70
C ILE A 203 -2.99 -7.00 6.23
N PHE A 204 -4.25 -7.32 5.95
CA PHE A 204 -4.63 -8.63 5.45
C PHE A 204 -4.05 -8.91 4.07
N ASP A 205 -4.07 -7.94 3.16
CA ASP A 205 -3.45 -8.10 1.83
C ASP A 205 -1.97 -8.49 1.88
N ASN A 206 -1.24 -8.03 2.90
CA ASN A 206 0.18 -8.35 3.05
C ASN A 206 0.42 -9.63 3.83
N LEU A 207 -0.40 -9.92 4.83
CA LEU A 207 -0.06 -10.90 5.86
C LEU A 207 -0.91 -12.15 5.82
N ILE A 208 -2.16 -12.12 5.32
CA ILE A 208 -3.11 -13.22 5.54
C ILE A 208 -2.59 -14.56 5.04
N LYS A 209 -1.92 -14.59 3.88
CA LYS A 209 -1.36 -15.81 3.28
C LYS A 209 -0.32 -16.50 4.18
N GLU A 210 0.39 -15.71 4.97
CA GLU A 210 1.47 -16.18 5.83
C GLU A 210 1.03 -16.27 7.30
N ALA A 211 -0.06 -15.60 7.67
CA ALA A 211 -0.66 -15.61 8.99
C ALA A 211 -1.61 -16.80 9.19
N GLU A 212 -2.40 -17.16 8.17
CA GLU A 212 -3.44 -18.20 8.26
C GLU A 212 -2.83 -19.61 8.43
N PRO A 213 -3.09 -20.31 9.56
CA PRO A 213 -2.57 -21.66 9.81
C PRO A 213 -2.93 -22.69 8.74
N LEU A 214 -4.03 -22.49 8.00
CA LEU A 214 -4.41 -23.36 6.88
C LEU A 214 -3.60 -23.12 5.60
N THR A 215 -2.93 -21.97 5.46
CA THR A 215 -2.12 -21.63 4.28
C THR A 215 -0.63 -21.81 4.49
N THR A 216 -0.13 -21.65 5.72
CA THR A 216 1.28 -21.83 6.08
C THR A 216 1.53 -23.06 6.96
N SER A 217 2.66 -23.75 6.73
CA SER A 217 3.14 -24.81 7.62
C SER A 217 4.07 -24.30 8.72
N ASP A 218 4.45 -23.02 8.67
CA ASP A 218 5.35 -22.37 9.64
C ASP A 218 4.55 -21.69 10.74
N ARG A 219 4.49 -22.35 11.90
CA ARG A 219 3.71 -21.89 13.05
C ARG A 219 4.26 -20.62 13.69
N GLU A 220 5.57 -20.48 13.81
CA GLU A 220 6.19 -19.30 14.41
C GLU A 220 5.94 -18.07 13.54
N ARG A 221 6.03 -18.24 12.21
CA ARG A 221 5.71 -17.18 11.26
C ARG A 221 4.22 -16.80 11.27
N SER A 222 3.34 -17.80 11.37
CA SER A 222 1.89 -17.60 11.52
C SER A 222 1.58 -16.77 12.77
N GLU A 223 2.09 -17.19 13.93
CA GLU A 223 1.89 -16.50 15.22
C GLU A 223 2.36 -15.04 15.16
N ARG A 224 3.58 -14.79 14.64
CA ARG A 224 4.11 -13.42 14.47
C ARG A 224 3.22 -12.53 13.61
N TYR A 225 2.63 -13.06 12.54
CA TYR A 225 1.80 -12.24 11.65
C TYR A 225 0.37 -12.09 12.13
N LEU A 226 -0.16 -13.06 12.87
CA LEU A 226 -1.41 -12.89 13.62
C LEU A 226 -1.26 -11.78 14.67
N GLU A 227 -0.13 -11.70 15.38
CA GLU A 227 0.14 -10.58 16.32
C GLU A 227 0.11 -9.21 15.63
N LEU A 228 0.55 -9.10 14.37
CA LEU A 228 0.47 -7.85 13.60
C LEU A 228 -0.97 -7.52 13.18
N ILE A 229 -1.77 -8.53 12.87
CA ILE A 229 -3.21 -8.38 12.60
C ILE A 229 -3.92 -7.93 13.87
N ASP A 230 -3.67 -8.57 15.00
CA ASP A 230 -4.25 -8.18 16.30
C ASP A 230 -3.87 -6.74 16.66
N ARG A 231 -2.59 -6.38 16.52
CA ARG A 231 -2.12 -5.01 16.76
C ARG A 231 -2.81 -3.99 15.86
N THR A 232 -3.14 -4.37 14.63
CA THR A 232 -3.90 -3.51 13.72
C THR A 232 -5.30 -3.25 14.25
N TYR A 233 -6.00 -4.28 14.71
CA TYR A 233 -7.32 -4.12 15.32
C TYR A 233 -7.27 -3.33 16.62
N GLU A 234 -6.24 -3.48 17.45
CA GLU A 234 -6.04 -2.64 18.65
C GLU A 234 -5.91 -1.14 18.31
N ILE A 235 -5.23 -0.83 17.20
CA ILE A 235 -5.08 0.55 16.73
C ILE A 235 -6.42 1.11 16.26
N VAL A 236 -7.17 0.33 15.47
CA VAL A 236 -8.50 0.74 14.98
C VAL A 236 -9.51 0.87 16.12
N ASP A 237 -9.54 -0.08 17.04
CA ASP A 237 -10.42 -0.09 18.22
C ASP A 237 -10.21 1.17 19.07
N ARG A 238 -8.95 1.53 19.37
CA ARG A 238 -8.63 2.75 20.11
C ARG A 238 -9.13 4.02 19.41
N ALA A 239 -9.04 4.07 18.08
CA ALA A 239 -9.55 5.21 17.31
C ALA A 239 -11.08 5.28 17.35
N ILE A 240 -11.77 4.14 17.19
CA ILE A 240 -13.23 4.04 17.31
C ILE A 240 -13.67 4.48 18.71
N GLY A 241 -13.05 3.95 19.77
CA GLY A 241 -13.40 4.29 21.15
C GLY A 241 -13.30 5.79 21.42
N ARG A 242 -12.22 6.43 20.99
CA ARG A 242 -12.04 7.89 21.14
C ARG A 242 -13.09 8.73 20.40
N ILE A 243 -13.56 8.28 19.24
CA ILE A 243 -14.60 8.96 18.49
C ILE A 243 -15.96 8.72 19.15
N ALA A 244 -16.25 7.47 19.53
CA ALA A 244 -17.50 7.08 20.17
C ALA A 244 -17.70 7.75 21.53
N GLU A 245 -16.63 8.03 22.28
CA GLU A 245 -16.68 8.83 23.52
C GLU A 245 -17.23 10.26 23.34
N ARG A 246 -17.33 10.75 22.09
CA ARG A 246 -17.93 12.05 21.75
C ARG A 246 -19.39 11.95 21.31
N ALA A 247 -19.91 10.75 21.10
CA ALA A 247 -21.32 10.53 20.84
C ALA A 247 -22.11 10.71 22.15
N ASP A 248 -23.21 11.47 22.10
CA ASP A 248 -24.15 11.61 23.21
C ASP A 248 -25.24 10.52 23.17
N GLU A 249 -26.22 10.61 24.09
CA GLU A 249 -27.31 9.64 24.18
C GLU A 249 -28.24 9.64 22.95
N ASP A 250 -28.22 10.71 22.14
CA ASP A 250 -29.05 10.87 20.95
C ASP A 250 -28.30 10.48 19.65
N THR A 251 -27.03 10.09 19.75
CA THR A 251 -26.18 9.74 18.61
C THR A 251 -26.15 8.23 18.36
N LEU A 252 -26.50 7.78 17.15
CA LEU A 252 -26.31 6.40 16.72
C LEU A 252 -24.89 6.16 16.19
N VAL A 253 -24.12 5.30 16.85
CA VAL A 253 -22.80 4.85 16.38
C VAL A 253 -22.94 3.52 15.64
N VAL A 254 -22.46 3.48 14.39
CA VAL A 254 -22.47 2.28 13.55
C VAL A 254 -21.04 1.94 13.13
N VAL A 255 -20.61 0.72 13.43
CA VAL A 255 -19.34 0.16 12.95
C VAL A 255 -19.65 -1.01 12.04
N VAL A 256 -19.27 -0.89 10.78
CA VAL A 256 -19.52 -1.88 9.73
C VAL A 256 -18.29 -2.08 8.87
N SER A 257 -18.18 -3.25 8.26
CA SER A 257 -17.18 -3.55 7.23
C SER A 257 -17.89 -3.69 5.89
N ASP A 258 -17.30 -3.15 4.82
CA ASP A 258 -17.80 -3.30 3.46
C ASP A 258 -17.62 -4.73 2.93
N HIS A 259 -16.60 -5.43 3.41
CA HIS A 259 -16.39 -6.85 3.15
C HIS A 259 -15.60 -7.55 4.27
N GLY A 260 -15.53 -8.87 4.19
CA GLY A 260 -14.59 -9.68 4.97
C GLY A 260 -13.33 -10.01 4.17
N VAL A 261 -12.50 -10.88 4.73
CA VAL A 261 -11.33 -11.44 4.06
C VAL A 261 -11.18 -12.90 4.43
N ILE A 262 -10.67 -13.71 3.50
CA ILE A 262 -10.38 -15.12 3.70
C ILE A 262 -8.94 -15.41 3.29
N GLY A 263 -8.31 -16.37 3.97
CA GLY A 263 -7.01 -16.89 3.55
C GLY A 263 -7.08 -17.52 2.16
N PHE A 264 -6.10 -17.22 1.32
CA PHE A 264 -6.03 -17.81 -0.02
C PHE A 264 -5.33 -19.17 0.02
N HIS A 265 -6.12 -20.25 -0.06
CA HIS A 265 -5.62 -21.62 0.13
C HIS A 265 -4.98 -22.24 -1.13
N SER A 266 -5.27 -21.71 -2.33
CA SER A 266 -4.67 -22.18 -3.59
C SER A 266 -3.31 -21.51 -3.86
N THR A 267 -2.49 -22.13 -4.71
CA THR A 267 -1.27 -21.49 -5.26
C THR A 267 -1.55 -20.72 -6.54
N ARG A 268 -2.79 -20.76 -7.04
CA ARG A 268 -3.19 -20.21 -8.33
C ARG A 268 -4.32 -19.22 -8.17
N HIS A 269 -4.20 -18.05 -8.77
CA HIS A 269 -5.27 -17.04 -8.76
C HIS A 269 -6.53 -17.57 -9.47
N VAL A 270 -7.72 -17.19 -8.99
CA VAL A 270 -9.01 -17.67 -9.54
C VAL A 270 -9.15 -17.36 -11.03
N ASP A 271 -8.72 -16.16 -11.44
CA ASP A 271 -8.63 -15.73 -12.84
C ASP A 271 -7.84 -16.70 -13.73
N ASP A 272 -6.72 -17.24 -13.22
CA ASP A 272 -5.89 -18.19 -13.97
C ASP A 272 -6.54 -19.57 -14.04
N VAL A 273 -7.25 -19.96 -12.99
CA VAL A 273 -8.06 -21.19 -12.98
C VAL A 273 -9.17 -21.10 -14.03
N ILE A 274 -9.95 -20.02 -14.05
CA ILE A 274 -11.02 -19.83 -15.03
C ILE A 274 -10.46 -19.76 -16.46
N SER A 275 -9.38 -18.99 -16.67
CA SER A 275 -8.72 -18.89 -17.99
C SER A 275 -8.35 -20.26 -18.56
N GLU A 276 -7.67 -21.09 -17.75
CA GLU A 276 -7.21 -22.39 -18.20
C GLU A 276 -8.35 -23.37 -18.46
N ILE A 277 -9.44 -23.31 -17.69
CA ILE A 277 -10.63 -24.12 -17.93
C ILE A 277 -11.23 -23.75 -19.29
N LEU A 278 -11.40 -22.44 -19.56
CA LEU A 278 -11.95 -21.97 -20.83
C LEU A 278 -11.03 -22.30 -22.02
N GLU A 279 -9.70 -22.23 -21.85
CA GLU A 279 -8.74 -22.64 -22.89
C GLU A 279 -8.81 -24.15 -23.17
N LYS A 280 -8.88 -25.00 -22.13
CA LYS A 280 -9.00 -26.46 -22.28
C LYS A 280 -10.29 -26.87 -22.98
N GLU A 281 -11.37 -26.14 -22.72
CA GLU A 281 -12.64 -26.31 -23.42
C GLU A 281 -12.64 -25.70 -24.85
N GLY A 282 -11.56 -25.05 -25.27
CA GLY A 282 -11.47 -24.39 -26.57
C GLY A 282 -12.44 -23.21 -26.71
N LEU A 283 -12.71 -22.52 -25.60
CA LEU A 283 -13.63 -21.38 -25.53
C LEU A 283 -12.88 -20.03 -25.45
N LEU A 284 -11.65 -20.04 -24.96
CA LEU A 284 -10.79 -18.86 -24.85
C LEU A 284 -9.52 -19.04 -25.68
N PHE A 285 -9.17 -18.04 -26.48
CA PHE A 285 -7.97 -18.05 -27.32
C PHE A 285 -7.22 -16.74 -27.18
N TYR A 286 -5.89 -16.82 -27.13
CA TYR A 286 -5.01 -15.64 -27.11
C TYR A 286 -4.27 -15.52 -28.45
N ARG A 287 -4.08 -14.29 -28.93
CA ARG A 287 -3.12 -13.94 -30.01
C ARG A 287 -1.69 -13.93 -29.46
N SER A 288 -1.52 -13.45 -28.24
CA SER A 288 -0.26 -13.46 -27.52
C SER A 288 -0.51 -13.65 -26.02
N ARG A 289 0.38 -14.40 -25.35
CA ARG A 289 0.31 -14.66 -23.90
C ARG A 289 1.70 -14.66 -23.30
N ALA A 290 1.93 -13.83 -22.28
CA ALA A 290 3.11 -13.95 -21.44
C ALA A 290 2.81 -14.92 -20.29
N VAL A 291 3.46 -16.10 -20.28
CA VAL A 291 3.27 -17.11 -19.23
C VAL A 291 4.13 -16.76 -18.01
N GLN A 292 3.51 -16.44 -16.87
CA GLN A 292 4.19 -16.35 -15.56
C GLN A 292 3.29 -16.82 -14.40
N PRO A 293 3.86 -17.28 -13.27
CA PRO A 293 3.11 -17.68 -12.07
C PRO A 293 2.36 -16.49 -11.45
N GLY A 294 1.04 -16.63 -11.32
CA GLY A 294 0.11 -15.55 -11.01
C GLY A 294 0.13 -15.06 -9.56
N THR A 295 0.08 -13.72 -9.40
CA THR A 295 -0.43 -13.00 -8.22
C THR A 295 -0.90 -11.57 -8.54
N LYS A 296 -1.01 -11.12 -9.82
CA LYS A 296 -1.26 -9.69 -10.16
C LYS A 296 -2.18 -9.47 -11.39
N PRO A 297 -2.85 -8.30 -11.50
CA PRO A 297 -3.76 -7.97 -12.61
C PRO A 297 -3.09 -7.99 -13.99
N LYS A 298 -3.82 -8.47 -14.99
CA LYS A 298 -3.35 -8.83 -16.33
C LYS A 298 -3.29 -7.68 -17.36
N PHE A 299 -3.42 -6.42 -16.92
CA PHE A 299 -3.48 -5.26 -17.83
C PHE A 299 -2.27 -5.21 -18.78
N GLY A 300 -2.55 -5.30 -20.09
CA GLY A 300 -1.58 -5.11 -21.17
C GLY A 300 -0.64 -6.29 -21.46
N ARG A 301 -0.88 -7.50 -20.95
CA ARG A 301 0.05 -8.64 -21.07
C ARG A 301 -0.49 -9.88 -21.81
N GLU A 302 -1.78 -9.89 -22.09
CA GLU A 302 -2.43 -10.95 -22.87
C GLU A 302 -3.35 -10.28 -23.90
N GLU A 303 -3.26 -10.70 -25.15
CA GLU A 303 -4.13 -10.20 -26.21
C GLU A 303 -5.12 -11.31 -26.58
N ILE A 304 -6.40 -11.15 -26.22
CA ILE A 304 -7.45 -12.13 -26.55
C ILE A 304 -7.73 -12.10 -28.05
N ASN A 305 -7.85 -13.28 -28.66
CA ASN A 305 -8.30 -13.44 -30.04
C ASN A 305 -9.83 -13.51 -30.10
N TRP A 306 -10.48 -12.36 -30.17
CA TRP A 306 -11.95 -12.27 -30.13
C TRP A 306 -12.65 -12.99 -31.29
N SER A 307 -12.06 -13.03 -32.49
CA SER A 307 -12.64 -13.74 -33.64
C SER A 307 -12.66 -15.28 -33.51
N ARG A 308 -12.12 -15.82 -32.42
CA ARG A 308 -12.18 -17.25 -32.09
C ARG A 308 -12.72 -17.53 -30.70
N THR A 309 -12.65 -16.55 -29.80
CA THR A 309 -13.04 -16.69 -28.40
C THR A 309 -14.55 -16.66 -28.26
N LYS A 310 -15.12 -17.72 -27.68
CA LYS A 310 -16.54 -17.83 -27.36
C LYS A 310 -16.86 -17.30 -25.97
N ALA A 311 -15.93 -17.40 -25.02
CA ALA A 311 -16.13 -16.97 -23.63
C ALA A 311 -14.83 -16.40 -23.02
N ALA A 312 -14.96 -15.35 -22.21
CA ALA A 312 -13.86 -14.75 -21.46
C ALA A 312 -14.34 -14.32 -20.07
N PHE A 313 -13.45 -14.28 -19.09
CA PHE A 313 -13.76 -13.79 -17.75
C PHE A 313 -13.40 -12.31 -17.58
N PHE A 314 -14.15 -11.62 -16.74
CA PHE A 314 -13.93 -10.22 -16.36
C PHE A 314 -14.25 -10.05 -14.86
N ASP A 315 -13.60 -9.09 -14.20
CA ASP A 315 -13.77 -8.78 -12.77
C ASP A 315 -13.75 -10.02 -11.86
N SER A 316 -12.77 -10.89 -12.13
CA SER A 316 -12.41 -12.13 -11.41
C SER A 316 -13.42 -13.27 -11.38
N ILE A 317 -14.73 -13.03 -11.35
CA ILE A 317 -15.74 -14.08 -11.17
C ILE A 317 -16.85 -14.10 -12.22
N TYR A 318 -16.89 -13.14 -13.14
CA TYR A 318 -17.91 -13.10 -14.20
C TYR A 318 -17.37 -13.68 -15.50
N ILE A 319 -18.15 -14.54 -16.16
CA ILE A 319 -17.82 -15.08 -17.48
C ILE A 319 -18.82 -14.55 -18.50
N TYR A 320 -18.31 -13.86 -19.51
CA TYR A 320 -19.09 -13.25 -20.58
C TYR A 320 -18.95 -14.08 -21.86
N LEU A 321 -20.06 -14.23 -22.58
CA LEU A 321 -20.10 -14.90 -23.88
C LEU A 321 -20.01 -13.89 -25.02
N ASN A 322 -19.18 -14.20 -26.01
CA ASN A 322 -18.95 -13.37 -27.19
C ASN A 322 -20.08 -13.58 -28.22
N LEU A 323 -21.28 -13.10 -27.88
CA LEU A 323 -22.53 -13.35 -28.60
C LEU A 323 -22.60 -12.54 -29.90
N LYS A 324 -22.91 -13.24 -31.01
CA LYS A 324 -23.09 -12.64 -32.33
C LYS A 324 -24.27 -11.66 -32.33
N GLY A 325 -24.05 -10.49 -32.93
CA GLY A 325 -25.04 -9.41 -32.98
C GLY A 325 -25.14 -8.57 -31.70
N ARG A 326 -24.41 -8.93 -30.63
CA ARG A 326 -24.26 -8.12 -29.42
C ARG A 326 -22.84 -7.57 -29.28
N GLU A 327 -21.84 -8.44 -29.41
CA GLU A 327 -20.43 -8.05 -29.33
C GLU A 327 -19.84 -7.75 -30.73
N PRO A 328 -18.85 -6.84 -30.85
CA PRO A 328 -18.28 -6.45 -32.13
C PRO A 328 -17.72 -7.61 -32.98
N ASP A 329 -17.07 -8.58 -32.33
CA ASP A 329 -16.47 -9.77 -32.95
C ASP A 329 -17.22 -11.05 -32.53
N GLY A 330 -18.53 -10.97 -32.28
CA GLY A 330 -19.33 -12.07 -31.74
C GLY A 330 -19.31 -13.33 -32.62
N VAL A 331 -18.92 -14.47 -32.04
CA VAL A 331 -18.80 -15.77 -32.72
C VAL A 331 -19.71 -16.86 -32.17
N VAL A 332 -20.43 -16.60 -31.07
CA VAL A 332 -21.42 -17.52 -30.52
C VAL A 332 -22.76 -17.20 -31.19
N GLU A 333 -23.36 -18.15 -31.90
CA GLU A 333 -24.71 -17.96 -32.45
C GLU A 333 -25.75 -17.92 -31.31
N PRO A 334 -26.83 -17.14 -31.42
CA PRO A 334 -27.88 -17.06 -30.39
C PRO A 334 -28.42 -18.43 -29.93
N GLU A 335 -28.50 -19.40 -30.84
CA GLU A 335 -28.98 -20.75 -30.56
C GLU A 335 -27.98 -21.59 -29.75
N GLU A 336 -26.69 -21.27 -29.81
CA GLU A 336 -25.64 -21.94 -29.03
C GLU A 336 -25.55 -21.39 -27.59
N TYR A 337 -26.16 -20.23 -27.32
CA TYR A 337 -25.95 -19.46 -26.09
C TYR A 337 -26.21 -20.30 -24.83
N GLU A 338 -27.39 -20.92 -24.71
CA GLU A 338 -27.75 -21.69 -23.52
C GLU A 338 -26.91 -22.95 -23.36
N GLY A 339 -26.69 -23.70 -24.44
CA GLY A 339 -25.86 -24.91 -24.39
C GLY A 339 -24.41 -24.61 -24.01
N LEU A 340 -23.88 -23.46 -24.44
CA LEU A 340 -22.54 -23.03 -24.08
C LEU A 340 -22.43 -22.64 -22.59
N ARG A 341 -23.46 -22.00 -22.03
CA ARG A 341 -23.51 -21.69 -20.59
C ARG A 341 -23.48 -22.96 -19.76
N ASP A 342 -24.32 -23.94 -20.09
CA ASP A 342 -24.38 -25.22 -19.38
C ASP A 342 -23.04 -25.96 -19.45
N ARG A 343 -22.40 -25.95 -20.63
CA ARG A 343 -21.07 -26.52 -20.82
C ARG A 343 -20.00 -25.84 -19.95
N ILE A 344 -20.00 -24.52 -19.86
CA ILE A 344 -19.05 -23.77 -19.00
C ILE A 344 -19.29 -24.10 -17.53
N ILE A 345 -20.56 -24.14 -17.10
CA ILE A 345 -20.93 -24.51 -15.73
C ILE A 345 -20.40 -25.90 -15.39
N GLU A 346 -20.59 -26.88 -16.28
CA GLU A 346 -20.10 -28.25 -16.07
C GLU A 346 -18.57 -28.31 -16.01
N ALA A 347 -17.88 -27.58 -16.89
CA ALA A 347 -16.42 -27.53 -16.90
C ALA A 347 -15.85 -26.94 -15.60
N LEU A 348 -16.48 -25.87 -15.07
CA LEU A 348 -16.11 -25.29 -13.77
C LEU A 348 -16.38 -26.25 -12.62
N ARG A 349 -17.55 -26.93 -12.59
CA ARG A 349 -17.91 -27.91 -11.55
C ARG A 349 -16.98 -29.12 -11.53
N SER A 350 -16.53 -29.55 -12.70
CA SER A 350 -15.63 -30.70 -12.88
C SER A 350 -14.17 -30.38 -12.51
N TYR A 351 -13.80 -29.11 -12.35
CA TYR A 351 -12.46 -28.73 -11.94
C TYR A 351 -12.17 -29.15 -10.49
N LYS A 352 -10.98 -29.71 -10.27
CA LYS A 352 -10.44 -29.98 -8.93
C LYS A 352 -9.13 -29.25 -8.77
N ASP A 353 -9.02 -28.44 -7.72
CA ASP A 353 -7.78 -27.76 -7.38
C ASP A 353 -6.69 -28.83 -7.10
N PRO A 354 -5.52 -28.76 -7.77
CA PRO A 354 -4.49 -29.79 -7.62
C PRO A 354 -3.90 -29.93 -6.21
N ARG A 355 -3.96 -28.86 -5.39
CA ARG A 355 -3.45 -28.86 -4.01
C ARG A 355 -4.51 -29.36 -3.04
N LEU A 356 -5.76 -28.90 -3.18
CA LEU A 356 -6.83 -29.18 -2.24
C LEU A 356 -7.62 -30.46 -2.59
N GLY A 357 -7.58 -30.90 -3.85
CA GLY A 357 -8.34 -32.06 -4.35
C GLY A 357 -9.85 -31.83 -4.45
N THR A 358 -10.32 -30.62 -4.14
CA THR A 358 -11.72 -30.21 -4.13
C THR A 358 -12.01 -29.17 -5.22
N CYS A 359 -13.29 -29.00 -5.58
CA CYS A 359 -13.71 -27.94 -6.49
C CYS A 359 -13.79 -26.61 -5.71
N PRO A 360 -13.12 -25.53 -6.14
CA PRO A 360 -13.17 -24.23 -5.46
C PRO A 360 -14.45 -23.45 -5.78
N PHE A 361 -15.21 -23.85 -6.81
CA PHE A 361 -16.44 -23.17 -7.22
C PHE A 361 -17.63 -23.71 -6.42
N SER A 362 -18.04 -22.98 -5.38
CA SER A 362 -19.16 -23.37 -4.52
C SER A 362 -20.52 -23.09 -5.16
N LEU A 363 -20.61 -22.03 -5.97
CA LEU A 363 -21.83 -21.59 -6.62
C LEU A 363 -21.49 -21.06 -8.01
N ILE A 364 -22.17 -21.58 -9.04
CA ILE A 364 -22.01 -21.15 -10.43
C ILE A 364 -23.41 -20.97 -10.97
N LEU A 365 -23.77 -19.72 -11.28
CA LEU A 365 -25.11 -19.33 -11.65
C LEU A 365 -25.14 -18.70 -13.03
N LYS A 366 -26.27 -18.89 -13.69
CA LYS A 366 -26.68 -18.02 -14.78
C LYS A 366 -27.05 -16.66 -14.20
N SER A 367 -26.84 -15.60 -14.96
CA SER A 367 -27.05 -14.22 -14.54
C SER A 367 -28.46 -13.95 -14.01
N GLU A 368 -29.46 -14.62 -14.56
CA GLU A 368 -30.86 -14.52 -14.17
C GLU A 368 -31.17 -15.22 -12.86
N ASP A 369 -30.35 -16.20 -12.47
CA ASP A 369 -30.49 -16.98 -11.23
C ASP A 369 -29.74 -16.32 -10.06
N ALA A 370 -28.88 -15.34 -10.32
CA ALA A 370 -28.05 -14.63 -9.33
C ALA A 370 -28.76 -13.44 -8.65
N LYS A 371 -30.11 -13.44 -8.65
CA LYS A 371 -30.96 -12.34 -8.18
C LYS A 371 -31.31 -12.42 -6.70
#